data_AF-A0A5K0Y9Z4-F1
#
_entry.id   AF-A0A5K0Y9Z4-F1
#
_cell.length_a   1.000
_cell.length_b   1.000
_cell.length_c   1.000
_cell.angle_alpha   90.00
_cell.angle_beta   90.00
_cell.angle_gamma   90.00
#
_symmetry.space_group_name_H-M   'P 1'
#
loop_
_entity.id
_entity.type
_entity.pdbx_description
1 polymer ?
#
loop_
_entity_poly.entity_id
_entity_poly.type
_entity_poly.pdbx_seq_one_letter_code
_entity_poly.pdbx_strand_id
1 'polypeptide(L)' 'GHNLLILACSLGQYIQLGTTVDDAIGEAFDKAARWLGLDLRRGGGPALEQLAEEGDPHSFDFS' A
#
# COMPACT_ATOMS: atom_id res chain seq x y z
N GLY A 1 3.82 9.43 0.10
CA GLY A 1 3.91 8.68 1.38
C GLY A 1 5.32 8.18 1.60
N HIS A 2 5.57 7.30 2.58
CA HIS A 2 6.87 6.62 2.74
C HIS A 2 6.69 5.11 2.63
N ASN A 3 7.61 4.44 1.94
CA ASN A 3 7.73 3.00 1.95
C ASN A 3 9.21 2.65 2.10
N LEU A 4 9.61 2.25 3.31
CA LEU A 4 11.00 2.13 3.73
C LEU A 4 11.23 0.79 4.40
N LEU A 5 12.28 0.09 3.97
CA LEU A 5 12.84 -1.04 4.69
C LEU A 5 14.04 -0.55 5.51
N ILE A 6 13.90 -0.53 6.83
CA ILE A 6 14.90 0.01 7.75
C ILE A 6 15.43 -1.08 8.68
N LEU A 7 16.75 -1.15 8.85
CA LEU A 7 17.42 -1.92 9.89
C LEU A 7 17.73 -1.02 11.09
N ALA A 8 17.19 -1.35 12.26
CA ALA A 8 17.50 -0.67 13.52
C ALA A 8 18.65 -1.39 14.24
N CYS A 9 19.82 -0.77 14.29
CA CYS A 9 21.00 -1.37 14.93
C CYS A 9 21.09 -1.02 16.41
N SER A 10 20.74 0.21 16.77
CA SER A 10 20.66 0.70 18.14
C SER A 10 19.80 1.97 18.19
N LEU A 11 19.56 2.52 19.38
CA LEU A 11 18.77 3.74 19.52
C LEU A 11 19.43 4.90 18.72
N GLY A 12 18.72 5.40 17.72
CA GLY A 12 19.21 6.47 16.84
C GLY A 12 20.14 6.00 15.71
N GLN A 13 20.44 4.70 15.61
CA GLN A 13 21.22 4.13 14.51
C GLN A 13 20.33 3.25 13.63
N TYR A 14 19.93 3.85 12.50
CA TYR A 14 19.05 3.22 11.51
C TYR A 14 19.71 3.23 10.14
N ILE A 15 19.64 2.10 9.44
CA ILE A 15 20.14 1.95 8.08
C ILE A 15 18.95 1.70 7.16
N GLN A 16 18.77 2.54 6.14
CA GLN A 16 17.79 2.28 5.09
C GLN A 16 18.34 1.22 4.13
N LEU A 17 17.74 0.03 4.14
CA LEU A 17 18.08 -1.07 3.25
C LEU A 17 17.42 -0.93 1.88
N GLY A 18 16.26 -0.27 1.81
CA GLY A 18 15.54 -0.08 0.57
C GLY A 18 14.37 0.88 0.70
N THR A 19 13.91 1.38 -0.45
CA THR A 19 12.70 2.18 -0.58
C THR A 19 12.04 1.90 -1.93
N THR A 20 10.80 2.34 -2.09
CA THR A 20 10.12 2.33 -3.39
C THR A 20 10.81 3.28 -4.37
N VAL A 21 10.79 2.94 -5.67
CA VAL A 21 11.32 3.83 -6.72
C VAL A 21 10.28 4.88 -7.11
N ASP A 22 9.00 4.51 -7.07
CA ASP A 22 7.88 5.33 -7.52
C ASP A 22 6.94 5.64 -6.34
N ASP A 23 5.72 5.12 -6.37
CA ASP A 23 4.71 5.40 -5.36
C ASP A 23 4.98 4.66 -4.05
N ALA A 24 4.75 5.36 -2.94
CA ALA A 24 4.58 4.68 -1.66
C ALA A 24 3.29 3.85 -1.68
N ILE A 25 3.27 2.76 -0.91
CA ILE A 25 2.14 1.83 -0.94
C ILE A 25 0.79 2.49 -0.64
N GLY A 26 0.74 3.41 0.34
CA GLY A 26 -0.48 4.17 0.64
C GLY A 26 -0.95 5.05 -0.51
N GLU A 27 -0.03 5.63 -1.29
CA GLU A 27 -0.38 6.43 -2.46
C GLU A 27 -0.89 5.55 -3.61
N ALA A 28 -0.31 4.36 -3.80
CA ALA A 28 -0.81 3.39 -4.75
C ALA A 28 -2.25 2.96 -4.42
N PHE A 29 -2.55 2.67 -3.14
CA PHE A 29 -3.90 2.38 -2.66
C PHE A 29 -4.85 3.57 -2.92
N ASP A 30 -4.45 4.80 -2.59
CA ASP A 30 -5.30 5.98 -2.82
C ASP A 30 -5.60 6.21 -4.31
N LYS A 31 -4.61 5.99 -5.20
CA LYS A 31 -4.80 6.09 -6.66
C LYS A 31 -5.77 5.02 -7.16
N ALA A 32 -5.58 3.76 -6.77
CA ALA A 32 -6.46 2.66 -7.17
C ALA A 32 -7.90 2.88 -6.68
N ALA A 33 -8.09 3.27 -5.42
CA ALA A 33 -9.40 3.53 -4.84
C ALA A 33 -10.13 4.67 -5.59
N ARG A 34 -9.40 5.72 -5.98
CA ARG A 34 -9.95 6.82 -6.79
C ARG A 34 -10.36 6.36 -8.19
N TRP A 35 -9.54 5.53 -8.84
CA TRP A 35 -9.86 4.98 -10.16
C TRP A 35 -11.10 4.08 -10.14
N LEU A 36 -11.30 3.35 -9.06
CA LEU A 36 -12.47 2.50 -8.84
C LEU A 36 -13.71 3.28 -8.35
N GLY A 37 -13.61 4.59 -8.13
CA GLY A 37 -14.72 5.42 -7.70
C GLY A 37 -15.21 5.14 -6.28
N LEU A 38 -14.34 4.63 -5.41
CA LEU A 38 -14.70 4.27 -4.04
C LEU A 38 -14.88 5.49 -3.14
N ASP A 39 -15.64 5.30 -2.06
CA ASP A 39 -15.80 6.31 -1.03
C ASP A 39 -14.53 6.46 -0.19
N LEU A 40 -13.80 7.57 -0.40
CA LEU A 40 -12.52 7.84 0.25
C LEU A 40 -12.65 8.53 1.62
N ARG A 41 -13.85 8.65 2.21
CA ARG A 41 -14.04 9.29 3.53
C ARG A 41 -13.16 8.70 4.64
N ARG A 42 -12.81 7.42 4.54
CA ARG A 42 -11.91 6.71 5.47
C ARG A 42 -10.48 6.52 4.94
N GLY A 43 -10.14 7.09 3.79
CA GLY A 43 -8.89 6.86 3.06
C GLY A 43 -9.00 5.74 2.00
N GLY A 44 -8.11 5.72 1.01
CA GLY A 44 -8.17 4.74 -0.08
C GLY A 44 -7.81 3.33 0.35
N GLY A 45 -6.88 3.16 1.28
CA GLY A 45 -6.52 1.86 1.87
C GLY A 45 -7.72 1.14 2.50
N PRO A 46 -8.40 1.73 3.50
CA PRO A 46 -9.57 1.11 4.12
C PRO A 46 -10.74 0.87 3.16
N ALA A 47 -10.92 1.73 2.16
CA ALA A 47 -11.96 1.55 1.15
C ALA A 47 -11.68 0.34 0.25
N LEU A 48 -10.42 0.15 -0.15
CA LEU A 48 -9.99 -1.02 -0.93
C LEU A 48 -9.99 -2.31 -0.12
N GLU A 49 -9.58 -2.26 1.14
CA GLU A 49 -9.62 -3.42 2.05
C GLU A 49 -11.06 -3.95 2.19
N GLN A 50 -12.04 -3.06 2.38
CA GLN A 50 -13.45 -3.45 2.46
C GLN A 50 -13.95 -4.05 1.14
N LEU A 51 -13.60 -3.48 -0.01
CA LEU A 51 -13.98 -4.02 -1.31
C LEU A 51 -13.35 -5.39 -1.57
N ALA A 52 -12.12 -5.61 -1.10
CA ALA A 52 -11.40 -6.86 -1.30
C ALA A 52 -12.04 -8.06 -0.58
N GLU A 53 -12.81 -7.84 0.49
CA GLU A 53 -13.57 -8.90 1.18
C GLU A 53 -14.63 -9.56 0.27
N GLU A 54 -15.09 -8.86 -0.76
CA GLU A 54 -16.05 -9.36 -1.76
C GLU A 54 -15.37 -9.95 -3.00
N GLY A 55 -14.04 -9.87 -3.08
CA GLY A 55 -13.24 -10.30 -4.22
C GLY A 55 -12.77 -11.76 -4.16
N ASP A 56 -12.27 -12.26 -5.29
CA ASP A 56 -11.59 -13.55 -5.38
C ASP A 56 -10.08 -13.34 -5.61
N PRO A 57 -9.20 -13.69 -4.65
CA PRO A 57 -7.76 -13.54 -4.79
C PRO A 57 -7.15 -14.46 -5.85
N HIS A 58 -7.90 -15.43 -6.38
CA HIS A 58 -7.48 -16.34 -7.45
C HIS A 58 -8.14 -16.05 -8.80
N SER A 59 -8.82 -14.90 -8.93
CA SER A 59 -9.48 -14.48 -10.18
C SER A 59 -8.53 -14.31 -11.37
N PHE A 60 -7.23 -14.10 -11.12
CA PHE A 60 -6.19 -13.98 -12.13
C PHE A 60 -5.00 -14.88 -11.79
N ASP A 61 -4.46 -15.57 -12.81
CA ASP A 61 -3.21 -16.31 -12.72
C ASP A 61 -2.04 -15.40 -13.14
N PHE A 62 -1.08 -15.22 -12.23
CA PHE A 62 0.10 -14.36 -12.41
C PHE A 62 1.40 -15.17 -12.62
N SER A 63 1.29 -16.49 -12.86
CA SER A 63 2.44 -17.36 -13.11
C SER A 63 3.12 -17.15 -14.46
#